data_AF-A0AAP5F1Q1-F1
#
_entry.id   AF-A0AAP5F1Q1-F1
#
_cell.length_a   1.000
_cell.length_b   1.000
_cell.length_c   1.000
_cell.angle_alpha   90.00
_cell.angle_beta   90.00
_cell.angle_gamma   90.00
#
_symmetry.space_group_name_H-M   'P 1'
#
loop_
_entity.id
_entity.type
_entity.pdbx_description
1 polymer ?
#
loop_
_entity_poly.entity_id
_entity_poly.type
_entity_poly.pdbx_seq_one_letter_code
_entity_poly.pdbx_strand_id
1 'polypeptide(L)'
;MFTFGREHEIKCAIRRHRKEDELQIVLAIINAIHDFKDGIVPIESALNAIRKGLVDGASGTWETSGSWLCKLNDAYAATESVWFELASHPMAKVRFRVACHMLWISEGLATKLHPTLAKDRSRRVREQAQGNWDYLQHPEKYGGNS
;
A
#
# COMPACT_ATOMS: atom_id res chain seq x y z
N MET A 1 16.20 1.21 -3.40
CA MET A 1 16.78 0.87 -4.72
C MET A 1 15.76 0.03 -5.49
N PHE A 2 15.17 0.57 -6.56
CA PHE A 2 14.21 -0.12 -7.45
C PHE A 2 15.00 -0.98 -8.46
N THR A 3 15.00 -2.31 -8.32
CA THR A 3 15.98 -3.17 -9.02
C THR A 3 15.45 -3.98 -10.21
N PHE A 4 14.17 -3.89 -10.59
CA PHE A 4 13.66 -4.66 -11.72
C PHE A 4 12.98 -3.77 -12.79
N GLY A 5 13.29 -4.05 -14.06
CA GLY A 5 12.75 -3.30 -15.20
C GLY A 5 11.28 -3.60 -15.48
N ARG A 6 10.62 -2.71 -16.23
CA ARG A 6 9.18 -2.78 -16.61
C ARG A 6 8.75 -4.18 -17.04
N GLU A 7 9.49 -4.80 -17.95
CA GLU A 7 9.17 -6.15 -18.45
C GLU A 7 9.21 -7.25 -17.39
N HIS A 8 10.15 -7.16 -16.45
CA HIS A 8 10.29 -8.15 -15.39
C HIS A 8 9.07 -8.08 -14.45
N GLU A 9 8.67 -6.87 -14.07
CA GLU A 9 7.54 -6.66 -13.18
C GLU A 9 6.22 -7.08 -13.82
N ILE A 10 6.04 -6.78 -15.11
CA ILE A 10 4.90 -7.27 -15.91
C ILE A 10 4.88 -8.82 -15.94
N LYS A 11 6.01 -9.46 -16.22
CA LYS A 11 6.12 -10.93 -16.21
C LYS A 11 5.77 -11.51 -14.84
N CYS A 12 6.22 -10.88 -13.75
CA CYS A 12 5.86 -11.27 -12.39
C CYS A 12 4.36 -11.10 -12.11
N ALA A 13 3.75 -10.00 -12.55
CA ALA A 13 2.32 -9.74 -12.38
C ALA A 13 1.47 -10.79 -13.11
N ILE A 14 1.77 -11.09 -14.38
CA ILE A 14 1.07 -12.12 -15.18
C ILE A 14 1.14 -13.50 -14.51
N ARG A 15 2.27 -13.84 -13.86
CA ARG A 15 2.41 -15.12 -13.16
C ARG A 15 1.56 -15.21 -11.88
N ARG A 16 1.34 -14.07 -11.21
CA ARG A 16 0.68 -13.99 -9.89
C ARG A 16 -0.82 -13.74 -9.97
N HIS A 17 -1.28 -12.96 -10.93
CA HIS A 17 -2.68 -12.58 -11.07
C HIS A 17 -3.34 -13.40 -12.19
N ARG A 18 -4.25 -14.30 -11.81
CA ARG A 18 -4.93 -15.22 -12.74
C ARG A 18 -6.23 -14.66 -13.32
N LYS A 19 -6.83 -13.67 -12.65
CA LYS A 19 -8.02 -13.00 -13.15
C LYS A 19 -7.62 -11.77 -13.94
N GLU A 20 -8.26 -11.61 -15.09
CA GLU A 20 -7.94 -10.54 -16.04
C GLU A 20 -8.15 -9.15 -15.43
N ASP A 21 -9.26 -8.94 -14.72
CA ASP A 21 -9.58 -7.69 -14.05
C ASP A 21 -8.54 -7.30 -12.99
N GLU A 22 -8.12 -8.25 -12.15
CA GLU A 22 -7.07 -8.04 -11.15
C GLU A 22 -5.72 -7.74 -11.81
N LEU A 23 -5.38 -8.46 -12.88
CA LEU A 23 -4.14 -8.27 -13.64
C LEU A 23 -4.09 -6.88 -14.29
N GLN A 24 -5.18 -6.44 -14.93
CA GLN A 24 -5.23 -5.13 -15.60
C GLN A 24 -4.98 -3.97 -14.64
N ILE A 25 -5.52 -4.04 -13.41
CA ILE A 25 -5.24 -3.02 -12.39
C ILE A 25 -3.75 -3.00 -12.04
N VAL A 26 -3.14 -4.17 -11.83
CA VAL A 26 -1.72 -4.27 -11.46
C VAL A 26 -0.81 -3.82 -12.60
N LEU A 27 -1.13 -4.17 -13.85
CA LEU A 27 -0.39 -3.71 -15.03
C LEU A 27 -0.49 -2.20 -15.18
N ALA A 28 -1.67 -1.60 -14.93
CA ALA A 28 -1.84 -0.15 -14.96
C ALA A 28 -0.96 0.55 -13.92
N ILE A 29 -0.84 -0.01 -12.71
CA ILE A 29 0.06 0.52 -11.67
C ILE A 29 1.53 0.43 -12.11
N ILE A 30 1.96 -0.73 -12.59
CA ILE A 30 3.34 -0.93 -13.05
C ILE A 30 3.68 0.05 -14.16
N ASN A 31 2.83 0.15 -15.19
CA ASN A 31 3.05 1.07 -16.30
C ASN A 31 3.10 2.52 -15.84
N ALA A 32 2.15 2.97 -15.00
CA ALA A 32 2.15 4.35 -14.51
C ALA A 32 3.40 4.69 -13.68
N ILE A 33 3.94 3.74 -12.90
CA ILE A 33 5.18 3.92 -12.16
C ILE A 33 6.38 4.04 -13.09
N HIS A 34 6.50 3.18 -14.10
CA HIS A 34 7.61 3.28 -15.06
C HIS A 34 7.49 4.51 -15.94
N ASP A 35 6.30 4.87 -16.41
CA ASP A 35 6.08 6.10 -17.19
C ASP A 35 6.46 7.34 -16.36
N PHE A 36 6.16 7.34 -15.06
CA PHE A 36 6.63 8.40 -14.16
C PHE A 36 8.16 8.43 -14.05
N LYS A 37 8.80 7.26 -13.85
CA LYS A 37 10.26 7.16 -13.77
C LYS A 37 10.96 7.60 -15.05
N ASP A 38 10.33 7.33 -16.19
CA ASP A 38 10.81 7.70 -17.53
C ASP A 38 10.52 9.18 -17.85
N GLY A 39 9.89 9.94 -16.94
CA GLY A 39 9.57 11.35 -17.10
C GLY A 39 8.40 11.63 -18.07
N ILE A 40 7.63 10.60 -18.42
CA ILE A 40 6.53 10.67 -19.38
C ILE A 40 5.26 11.25 -18.74
N VAL A 41 5.00 10.91 -17.47
CA VAL A 41 3.82 11.36 -16.72
C VAL A 41 4.22 11.92 -15.34
N PRO A 42 3.41 12.81 -14.75
CA PRO A 42 3.63 13.27 -13.37
C PRO A 42 3.39 12.12 -12.37
N ILE A 43 3.93 12.27 -11.15
CA ILE A 43 3.82 11.29 -10.07
C ILE A 43 2.35 11.00 -9.70
N GLU A 44 1.47 12.00 -9.86
CA GLU A 44 0.03 11.90 -9.65
C GLU A 44 -0.63 10.80 -10.49
N SER A 45 -0.12 10.52 -11.70
CA SER A 45 -0.61 9.44 -12.55
C SER A 45 -0.37 8.07 -11.89
N ALA A 46 0.83 7.86 -11.32
CA ALA A 46 1.15 6.66 -10.56
C ALA A 46 0.31 6.58 -9.28
N LEU A 47 0.16 7.69 -8.54
CA LEU A 47 -0.66 7.73 -7.34
C LEU A 47 -2.13 7.41 -7.62
N ASN A 48 -2.69 7.89 -8.73
CA ASN A 48 -4.07 7.61 -9.11
C ASN A 48 -4.29 6.13 -9.45
N ALA A 49 -3.34 5.50 -10.17
CA ALA A 49 -3.38 4.06 -10.43
C ALA A 49 -3.32 3.25 -9.13
N ILE A 50 -2.43 3.63 -8.21
CA ILE A 50 -2.28 2.99 -6.90
C ILE A 50 -3.55 3.16 -6.04
N ARG A 51 -4.11 4.38 -5.97
CA ARG A 51 -5.36 4.66 -5.26
C ARG A 51 -6.48 3.77 -5.77
N LYS A 52 -6.64 3.67 -7.09
CA LYS A 52 -7.64 2.78 -7.71
C LYS A 52 -7.45 1.33 -7.27
N GLY A 53 -6.22 0.82 -7.27
CA GLY A 53 -5.94 -0.53 -6.79
C GLY A 53 -6.22 -0.73 -5.29
N LEU A 54 -5.97 0.27 -4.45
CA LEU A 54 -6.29 0.24 -3.01
C LEU A 54 -7.78 0.39 -2.70
N VAL A 55 -8.59 1.02 -3.58
CA VAL A 55 -10.03 1.21 -3.38
C VAL A 55 -10.85 0.09 -4.01
N ASP A 56 -10.54 -0.25 -5.27
CA ASP A 56 -11.33 -1.15 -6.10
C ASP A 56 -10.76 -2.57 -6.15
N GLY A 57 -9.45 -2.72 -5.94
CA GLY A 57 -8.77 -4.01 -6.09
C GLY A 57 -9.30 -5.09 -5.15
N ALA A 58 -9.35 -6.33 -5.65
CA ALA A 58 -9.53 -7.52 -4.83
C ALA A 58 -8.23 -7.88 -4.07
N SER A 59 -8.25 -8.96 -3.28
CA SER A 59 -7.21 -9.30 -2.30
C SER A 59 -5.77 -9.04 -2.77
N GLY A 60 -5.27 -9.80 -3.75
CA GLY A 60 -3.89 -9.65 -4.21
C GLY A 60 -3.59 -8.30 -4.89
N THR A 61 -4.61 -7.64 -5.43
CA THR A 61 -4.46 -6.34 -6.10
C THR A 61 -4.21 -5.22 -5.10
N TRP A 62 -4.99 -5.13 -4.01
CA TRP A 62 -4.82 -4.05 -3.05
C TRP A 62 -3.53 -4.20 -2.24
N GLU A 63 -3.10 -5.44 -1.95
CA GLU A 63 -1.80 -5.74 -1.33
C GLU A 63 -0.64 -5.29 -2.23
N THR A 64 -0.71 -5.64 -3.53
CA THR A 64 0.29 -5.20 -4.51
C THR A 64 0.31 -3.68 -4.66
N SER A 65 -0.86 -3.04 -4.64
CA SER A 65 -1.00 -1.59 -4.73
C SER A 65 -0.39 -0.89 -3.52
N GLY A 66 -0.65 -1.37 -2.30
CA GLY A 66 -0.07 -0.80 -1.10
C GLY A 66 1.44 -1.05 -1.00
N SER A 67 1.93 -2.21 -1.43
CA SER A 67 3.38 -2.47 -1.56
C SER A 67 4.04 -1.47 -2.51
N TRP A 68 3.38 -1.13 -3.62
CA TRP A 68 3.86 -0.09 -4.52
C TRP A 68 3.88 1.30 -3.88
N LEU A 69 2.87 1.64 -3.10
CA LEU A 69 2.82 2.91 -2.37
C LEU A 69 3.94 3.02 -1.33
N CYS A 70 4.20 1.94 -0.56
CA CYS A 70 5.32 1.90 0.39
C CYS A 70 6.65 2.22 -0.32
N LYS A 71 6.94 1.52 -1.42
CA LYS A 71 8.15 1.75 -2.22
C LYS A 71 8.25 3.17 -2.77
N LEU A 72 7.11 3.75 -3.14
CA LEU A 72 7.06 5.12 -3.63
C LEU A 72 7.30 6.14 -2.51
N ASN A 73 6.78 5.90 -1.31
CA ASN A 73 7.04 6.75 -0.13
C ASN A 73 8.52 6.75 0.25
N ASP A 74 9.19 5.59 0.18
CA ASP A 74 10.63 5.47 0.45
C ASP A 74 11.46 6.38 -0.47
N ALA A 75 11.00 6.57 -1.72
CA ALA A 75 11.67 7.43 -2.71
C ALA A 75 11.17 8.90 -2.68
N TYR A 76 9.90 9.11 -2.32
CA TYR A 76 9.21 10.39 -2.41
C TYR A 76 8.27 10.58 -1.20
N ALA A 77 8.78 11.10 -0.09
CA ALA A 77 8.02 11.28 1.15
C ALA A 77 6.73 12.11 1.00
N ALA A 78 6.65 13.01 0.01
CA ALA A 78 5.43 13.78 -0.29
C ALA A 78 4.21 12.88 -0.62
N THR A 79 4.47 11.66 -1.10
CA THR A 79 3.43 10.68 -1.43
C THR A 79 2.82 9.99 -0.20
N GLU A 80 3.33 10.24 1.01
CA GLU A 80 2.74 9.74 2.27
C GLU A 80 1.32 10.28 2.50
N SER A 81 1.02 11.46 1.94
CA SER A 81 -0.32 12.09 1.96
C SER A 81 -1.44 11.14 1.54
N VAL A 82 -1.17 10.23 0.59
CA VAL A 82 -2.13 9.24 0.10
C VAL A 82 -2.60 8.29 1.20
N TRP A 83 -1.73 7.92 2.15
CA TRP A 83 -2.15 7.06 3.25
C TRP A 83 -3.14 7.74 4.19
N PHE A 84 -2.97 9.05 4.44
CA PHE A 84 -3.90 9.82 5.26
C PHE A 84 -5.26 9.98 4.58
N GLU A 85 -5.28 10.22 3.27
CA GLU A 85 -6.51 10.23 2.46
C GLU A 85 -7.25 8.89 2.59
N LEU A 86 -6.54 7.78 2.38
CA LEU A 86 -7.11 6.43 2.45
C LEU A 86 -7.54 6.04 3.87
N ALA A 87 -6.82 6.48 4.90
CA ALA A 87 -7.17 6.28 6.30
C ALA A 87 -8.46 7.01 6.69
N SER A 88 -8.82 8.06 5.96
CA SER A 88 -10.05 8.84 6.16
C SER A 88 -11.18 8.43 5.20
N HIS A 89 -10.96 7.39 4.38
CA HIS A 89 -11.89 7.02 3.32
C HIS A 89 -13.26 6.55 3.87
N PRO A 90 -14.40 6.86 3.22
CA PRO A 90 -15.72 6.46 3.71
C PRO A 90 -15.87 4.94 3.87
N MET A 91 -15.29 4.15 2.97
CA MET A 91 -15.43 2.70 3.04
C MET A 91 -14.48 2.08 4.08
N ALA A 92 -15.03 1.35 5.05
CA ALA A 92 -14.25 0.64 6.08
C ALA A 92 -13.25 -0.36 5.49
N LYS A 93 -13.58 -0.99 4.35
CA LYS A 93 -12.67 -1.88 3.64
C LYS A 93 -11.36 -1.19 3.24
N VAL A 94 -11.40 0.09 2.86
CA VAL A 94 -10.21 0.84 2.44
C VAL A 94 -9.37 1.22 3.65
N ARG A 95 -10.00 1.73 4.71
CA ARG A 95 -9.31 2.04 5.97
C ARG A 95 -8.65 0.80 6.59
N PHE A 96 -9.29 -0.37 6.47
CA PHE A 96 -8.70 -1.65 6.88
C PHE A 96 -7.42 -1.97 6.09
N ARG A 97 -7.40 -1.73 4.78
CA ARG A 97 -6.22 -1.94 3.94
C ARG A 97 -5.06 -1.04 4.35
N VAL A 98 -5.34 0.19 4.80
CA VAL A 98 -4.32 1.06 5.39
C VAL A 98 -3.78 0.46 6.69
N ALA A 99 -4.67 0.00 7.58
CA ALA A 99 -4.26 -0.65 8.83
C ALA A 99 -3.36 -1.86 8.57
N CYS A 100 -3.68 -2.71 7.57
CA CYS A 100 -2.82 -3.83 7.17
C CYS A 100 -1.41 -3.40 6.78
N HIS A 101 -1.25 -2.23 6.16
CA HIS A 101 0.05 -1.76 5.66
C HIS A 101 0.93 -1.06 6.70
N MET A 102 0.45 -0.89 7.93
CA MET A 102 1.22 -0.21 8.98
C MET A 102 2.59 -0.83 9.25
N LEU A 103 2.78 -2.14 9.01
CA LEU A 103 4.05 -2.83 9.20
C LEU A 103 5.08 -2.59 8.09
N TRP A 104 4.67 -2.04 6.94
CA TRP A 104 5.54 -1.86 5.77
C TRP A 104 5.78 -0.40 5.39
N ILE A 105 5.26 0.53 6.19
CA ILE A 105 5.52 1.97 6.05
C ILE A 105 6.55 2.41 7.09
N SER A 106 7.09 3.62 6.92
CA SER A 106 8.01 4.19 7.90
C SER A 106 7.36 4.26 9.30
N GLU A 107 8.16 4.07 10.35
CA GLU A 107 7.68 4.16 11.74
C GLU A 107 7.04 5.54 12.03
N GLY A 108 7.64 6.60 11.47
CA GLY A 108 7.11 7.95 11.57
C GLY A 108 5.72 8.09 10.93
N LEU A 109 5.46 7.43 9.80
CA LEU A 109 4.15 7.43 9.17
C LEU A 109 3.15 6.56 9.94
N ALA A 110 3.56 5.37 10.39
CA ALA A 110 2.73 4.50 11.23
C ALA A 110 2.27 5.21 12.51
N THR A 111 3.18 5.94 13.16
CA THR A 111 2.90 6.75 14.36
C THR A 111 1.85 7.83 14.10
N LYS A 112 1.88 8.47 12.92
CA LYS A 112 0.89 9.48 12.55
C LYS A 112 -0.46 8.89 12.16
N LEU A 113 -0.50 7.69 11.57
CA LEU A 113 -1.74 7.03 11.15
C LEU A 113 -2.47 6.32 12.29
N HIS A 114 -1.72 5.76 13.25
CA HIS A 114 -2.27 4.93 14.32
C HIS A 114 -3.39 5.63 15.11
N PRO A 115 -3.29 6.90 15.56
CA PRO A 115 -4.35 7.55 16.33
C PRO A 115 -5.70 7.60 15.60
N THR A 116 -5.67 7.77 14.27
CA THR A 116 -6.87 7.78 13.42
C THR A 116 -7.48 6.39 13.32
N LEU A 117 -6.67 5.37 13.06
CA LEU A 117 -7.13 3.99 12.85
C LEU A 117 -7.53 3.29 14.15
N ALA A 118 -6.88 3.59 15.27
CA ALA A 118 -7.23 3.06 16.60
C ALA A 118 -8.60 3.55 17.08
N LYS A 119 -9.04 4.72 16.60
CA LYS A 119 -10.36 5.30 16.90
C LYS A 119 -11.37 5.08 15.77
N ASP A 120 -11.07 4.22 14.81
CA ASP A 120 -11.93 3.97 13.66
C ASP A 120 -13.32 3.46 14.08
N ARG A 121 -14.37 3.86 13.36
CA ARG A 121 -15.74 3.37 13.58
C ARG A 121 -15.89 1.85 13.42
N SER A 122 -15.07 1.24 12.56
CA SER A 122 -15.08 -0.21 12.33
C SER A 122 -14.21 -0.92 13.36
N ARG A 123 -14.81 -1.86 14.12
CA ARG A 123 -14.06 -2.71 15.07
C ARG A 123 -12.89 -3.42 14.40
N ARG A 124 -13.12 -3.97 13.20
CA ARG A 124 -12.10 -4.68 12.43
C ARG A 124 -10.89 -3.80 12.07
N VAL A 125 -11.10 -2.51 11.82
CA VAL A 125 -10.00 -1.57 11.54
C VAL A 125 -9.21 -1.31 12.82
N ARG A 126 -9.91 -1.06 13.94
CA ARG A 126 -9.26 -0.83 15.24
C ARG A 126 -8.41 -2.01 15.68
N GLU A 127 -8.95 -3.23 15.59
CA GLU A 127 -8.24 -4.46 15.97
C GLU A 127 -6.99 -4.67 15.12
N GLN A 128 -7.09 -4.47 13.80
CA GLN A 128 -5.94 -4.60 12.90
C GLN A 128 -4.87 -3.54 13.17
N ALA A 129 -5.29 -2.29 13.39
CA ALA A 129 -4.37 -1.19 13.67
C ALA A 129 -3.65 -1.39 15.00
N GLN A 130 -4.38 -1.80 16.04
CA GLN A 130 -3.80 -2.09 17.36
C GLN A 130 -2.84 -3.26 17.29
N GLY A 131 -3.20 -4.37 16.64
CA GLY A 131 -2.31 -5.53 16.53
C GLY A 131 -1.01 -5.21 15.80
N ASN A 132 -1.08 -4.41 14.72
CA ASN A 132 0.10 -3.96 14.00
C ASN A 132 0.91 -2.95 14.80
N TRP A 133 0.25 -2.07 15.55
CA TRP A 133 0.92 -1.11 16.43
C TRP A 133 1.67 -1.81 17.57
N ASP A 134 1.04 -2.79 18.22
CA ASP A 134 1.66 -3.58 19.29
C ASP A 134 2.90 -4.32 18.78
N TYR A 135 2.85 -4.85 17.55
CA TYR A 135 4.02 -5.45 16.90
C TYR A 135 5.16 -4.44 16.69
N LEU A 136 4.85 -3.23 16.21
CA LEU A 136 5.85 -2.18 15.99
C LEU A 136 6.48 -1.69 17.29
N GLN A 137 5.71 -1.61 18.38
CA GLN A 137 6.20 -1.13 19.69
C GLN A 137 6.91 -2.22 20.50
N HIS A 138 6.59 -3.49 20.25
CA HIS A 138 7.09 -4.62 21.02
C HIS A 138 7.58 -5.78 20.14
N PRO A 139 8.51 -5.55 19.20
CA PRO A 139 9.00 -6.60 18.31
C PRO A 139 9.58 -7.80 19.08
N GLU A 140 10.11 -7.59 20.28
CA GLU A 140 10.64 -8.62 21.18
C GLU A 140 9.59 -9.66 21.60
N LYS A 141 8.32 -9.28 21.68
CA LYS A 141 7.23 -10.20 22.07
C LYS A 141 6.84 -11.15 20.94
N TYR A 142 7.19 -10.80 19.70
CA TYR A 142 6.85 -11.53 18.49
C TYR A 142 8.08 -12.13 17.81
N GLY A 143 9.29 -11.82 18.30
CA GLY A 143 10.56 -12.38 17.88
C GLY A 143 10.90 -13.70 18.56
N GLY A 144 10.21 -14.77 18.18
CA GLY A 144 10.61 -16.15 18.45
C GLY A 144 11.41 -16.72 17.27
N ASN A 145 12.74 -16.76 17.42
CA ASN A 145 13.78 -17.37 16.58
C ASN A 145 13.93 -16.89 15.13
N SER A 146 15.09 -16.25 14.90
CA SER A 146 15.79 -16.17 13.61
C SER A 146 16.05 -17.53 12.98
#